data_AF-A0A355AWH9-F1
#
_entry.id   AF-A0A355AWH9-F1
#
_cell.length_a   1.000
_cell.length_b   1.000
_cell.length_c   1.000
_cell.angle_alpha   90.00
_cell.angle_beta   90.00
_cell.angle_gamma   90.00
#
_symmetry.space_group_name_H-M   'P 1'
#
loop_
_entity.id
_entity.type
_entity.pdbx_description
1 polymer ?
#
loop_
_entity_poly.entity_id
_entity_poly.type
_entity_poly.pdbx_seq_one_letter_code
_entity_poly.pdbx_strand_id
1 'polypeptide(L)'
;MEPDERKRLKALEEAAFFICENDDLGPEFYPHAGGLKLIQAGGYFFERLKPEEAASRGIPVATFAMPISDSVVDHTMTLLLHLKRREPLKTA
;
A
#
# COMPACT_ATOMS: atom_id res chain seq x y z
N MET A 1 12.23 5.26 -17.69
CA MET A 1 11.10 5.65 -18.55
C MET A 1 9.94 5.84 -17.60
N GLU A 2 9.53 7.08 -17.33
CA GLU A 2 8.39 7.31 -16.44
C GLU A 2 7.11 6.76 -17.09
N PRO A 3 6.21 6.12 -16.33
CA PRO A 3 4.97 5.59 -16.89
C PRO A 3 4.10 6.72 -17.46
N ASP A 4 3.60 6.54 -18.68
CA ASP A 4 2.70 7.49 -19.34
C ASP A 4 1.36 7.57 -18.57
N GLU A 5 1.11 8.73 -17.96
CA GLU A 5 -0.04 8.99 -17.10
C GLU A 5 -1.38 8.82 -17.83
N ARG A 6 -1.44 9.17 -19.13
CA ARG A 6 -2.65 8.98 -19.94
C ARG A 6 -2.98 7.51 -20.13
N LYS A 7 -1.96 6.66 -20.29
CA LYS A 7 -2.15 5.22 -20.40
C LYS A 7 -2.63 4.60 -19.09
N ARG A 8 -2.18 5.13 -17.94
CA ARG A 8 -2.66 4.70 -16.61
C ARG A 8 -4.14 5.03 -16.40
N LEU A 9 -4.56 6.26 -16.73
CA LEU A 9 -5.95 6.67 -16.57
C LEU A 9 -6.88 5.85 -17.48
N LYS A 10 -6.48 5.62 -18.74
CA LYS A 10 -7.24 4.75 -19.64
C LYS A 10 -7.34 3.32 -19.13
N ALA A 11 -6.24 2.76 -18.62
CA ALA A 11 -6.25 1.42 -18.02
C ALA A 11 -7.16 1.35 -16.79
N LEU A 12 -7.25 2.44 -16.01
CA LEU A 12 -8.12 2.53 -14.83
C LEU A 12 -9.60 2.58 -15.20
N GLU A 13 -9.97 3.32 -16.27
CA GLU A 13 -11.34 3.39 -16.77
C GLU A 13 -11.87 2.01 -17.20
N GLU A 14 -10.99 1.17 -17.76
CA GLU A 14 -11.32 -0.18 -18.23
C GLU A 14 -11.18 -1.25 -17.12
N ALA A 15 -10.52 -0.94 -16.01
CA ALA A 15 -10.22 -1.91 -14.97
C ALA A 15 -11.43 -2.20 -14.06
N ALA A 16 -11.69 -3.48 -13.84
CA ALA A 16 -12.63 -3.94 -12.82
C ALA A 16 -11.96 -4.14 -11.44
N PHE A 17 -10.64 -4.35 -11.41
CA PHE A 17 -9.86 -4.64 -10.21
C PHE A 17 -8.57 -3.83 -10.22
N PHE A 18 -8.19 -3.29 -9.06
CA PHE A 18 -6.95 -2.56 -8.88
C PHE A 18 -6.17 -3.19 -7.71
N ILE A 19 -4.90 -3.53 -7.94
CA ILE A 19 -4.02 -4.12 -6.93
C ILE A 19 -2.87 -3.14 -6.72
N CYS A 20 -2.66 -2.74 -5.48
CA CYS A 20 -1.65 -1.75 -5.08
C CYS A 20 -1.14 -2.05 -3.68
N GLU A 21 -0.12 -1.36 -3.20
CA GLU A 21 0.20 -1.32 -1.77
C GLU A 21 -0.68 -0.26 -1.08
N ASN A 22 -0.11 0.52 -0.17
CA ASN A 22 -0.73 1.74 0.39
C ASN A 22 -0.31 2.96 -0.46
N ASP A 23 -0.63 2.91 -1.75
CA ASP A 23 -0.26 3.94 -2.71
C ASP A 23 -1.01 5.25 -2.45
N ASP A 24 -0.41 6.39 -2.82
CA ASP A 24 -1.12 7.67 -2.82
C ASP A 24 -1.91 7.82 -4.11
N LEU A 25 -3.21 7.59 -4.01
CA LEU A 25 -4.14 7.74 -5.12
C LEU A 25 -4.48 9.22 -5.26
N GLY A 26 -3.81 9.87 -6.21
CA GLY A 26 -4.00 11.28 -6.53
C GLY A 26 -5.46 11.66 -6.82
N PRO A 27 -5.78 12.96 -6.91
CA PRO A 27 -7.17 13.45 -6.98
C PRO A 27 -7.94 12.95 -8.21
N GLU A 28 -7.24 12.61 -9.30
CA GLU A 28 -7.86 12.14 -10.56
C GLU A 28 -8.17 10.64 -10.56
N PHE A 29 -7.71 9.86 -9.58
CA PHE A 29 -7.91 8.41 -9.60
C PHE A 29 -9.39 8.03 -9.55
N TYR A 30 -10.07 8.48 -8.50
CA TYR A 30 -11.46 8.11 -8.25
C TYR A 30 -12.46 8.65 -9.29
N PRO A 31 -12.32 9.88 -9.81
CA PRO A 31 -13.10 10.37 -10.95
C PRO A 31 -13.06 9.45 -12.18
N HIS A 32 -11.91 8.84 -12.48
CA HIS A 32 -11.71 7.97 -13.65
C HIS A 32 -11.97 6.48 -13.35
N ALA A 33 -12.13 6.08 -12.09
CA ALA A 33 -12.37 4.69 -11.67
C ALA A 33 -13.83 4.22 -11.85
N GLY A 34 -14.54 4.67 -12.88
CA GLY A 34 -15.98 4.42 -13.06
C GLY A 34 -16.36 2.94 -13.24
N GLY A 35 -15.44 2.11 -13.75
CA GLY A 35 -15.63 0.66 -13.92
C GLY A 35 -15.15 -0.19 -12.74
N LEU A 36 -14.52 0.42 -11.74
CA LEU A 36 -13.78 -0.30 -10.70
C LEU A 36 -14.71 -0.93 -9.67
N LYS A 37 -14.50 -2.21 -9.37
CA LYS A 37 -15.34 -3.00 -8.45
C LYS A 37 -14.63 -3.39 -7.17
N LEU A 38 -13.30 -3.32 -7.12
CA LEU A 38 -12.51 -3.69 -5.95
C LEU A 38 -11.11 -3.07 -6.04
N ILE A 39 -10.65 -2.55 -4.91
CA ILE A 39 -9.24 -2.25 -4.66
C ILE A 39 -8.71 -3.28 -3.67
N GLN A 40 -7.66 -4.00 -4.06
CA GLN A 40 -6.94 -4.92 -3.18
C GLN A 40 -5.62 -4.28 -2.77
N ALA A 41 -5.51 -3.91 -1.49
CA ALA A 41 -4.29 -3.43 -0.88
C ALA A 41 -3.39 -4.62 -0.48
N GLY A 42 -2.15 -4.58 -0.96
CA GLY A 42 -1.04 -5.50 -0.72
C GLY A 42 -0.42 -5.41 0.67
N GLY A 43 -1.13 -4.81 1.63
CA GLY A 43 -0.64 -4.58 2.98
C GLY A 43 -1.79 -4.47 3.99
N TYR A 44 -1.41 -4.30 5.25
CA TYR A 44 -2.36 -4.10 6.35
C TYR A 44 -2.89 -2.66 6.38
N PHE A 45 -2.05 -1.70 5.99
CA PHE A 45 -2.35 -0.27 5.96
C PHE A 45 -2.89 0.15 4.59
N PHE A 46 -3.91 1.02 4.58
CA PHE A 46 -4.64 1.41 3.36
C PHE A 46 -5.15 2.86 3.41
N GLU A 47 -4.68 3.66 4.36
CA GLU A 47 -5.15 5.03 4.61
C GLU A 47 -4.87 5.96 3.42
N ARG A 48 -3.75 5.74 2.71
CA ARG A 48 -3.36 6.54 1.54
C ARG A 48 -4.23 6.26 0.33
N LEU A 49 -4.96 5.14 0.35
CA LEU A 49 -5.97 4.84 -0.65
C LEU A 49 -7.24 5.69 -0.45
N LYS A 50 -7.41 6.45 0.64
CA LYS A 50 -8.64 7.23 0.91
C LYS A 50 -9.90 6.34 0.89
N PRO A 51 -10.02 5.37 1.81
CA PRO A 51 -11.12 4.39 1.82
C PRO A 51 -12.52 5.04 1.89
N GLU A 52 -12.63 6.23 2.48
CA GLU A 52 -13.87 7.00 2.54
C GLU A 52 -14.32 7.48 1.16
N GLU A 53 -13.37 7.90 0.31
CA GLU A 53 -13.64 8.32 -1.06
C GLU A 53 -14.05 7.10 -1.91
N ALA A 54 -13.35 5.98 -1.75
CA ALA A 54 -13.72 4.71 -2.39
C ALA A 54 -15.14 4.26 -1.99
N ALA A 55 -15.46 4.33 -0.70
CA ALA A 55 -16.78 3.96 -0.18
C ALA A 55 -17.89 4.87 -0.73
N SER A 56 -17.63 6.18 -0.87
CA SER A 56 -18.59 7.13 -1.46
C SER A 56 -18.98 6.78 -2.91
N ARG A 57 -18.12 6.02 -3.60
CA ARG A 57 -18.31 5.55 -4.97
C ARG A 57 -18.71 4.07 -5.07
N GLY A 58 -18.95 3.41 -3.94
CA GLY A 58 -19.31 2.00 -3.89
C GLY A 58 -18.16 1.05 -4.25
N ILE A 59 -16.92 1.50 -4.14
CA ILE A 59 -15.72 0.71 -4.43
C ILE A 59 -15.20 0.13 -3.11
N PRO A 60 -15.37 -1.18 -2.84
CA PRO A 60 -14.80 -1.81 -1.67
C PRO A 60 -13.26 -1.79 -1.73
N VAL A 61 -12.64 -1.57 -0.58
CA VAL A 61 -11.20 -1.71 -0.37
C VAL A 61 -10.98 -2.92 0.54
N ALA A 62 -10.24 -3.91 0.04
CA ALA A 62 -9.86 -5.09 0.78
C ALA A 62 -8.36 -5.07 1.10
N THR A 63 -7.99 -5.57 2.26
CA THR A 63 -6.59 -5.69 2.71
C THR A 63 -6.23 -7.16 2.91
N PHE A 64 -4.93 -7.45 2.97
CA PHE A 64 -4.48 -8.76 3.44
C PHE A 64 -4.40 -8.75 4.96
N ALA A 65 -5.30 -9.49 5.60
CA ALA A 65 -5.42 -9.54 7.05
C ALA A 65 -4.32 -10.36 7.79
N MET A 66 -3.21 -10.72 7.12
CA MET A 66 -1.93 -11.29 7.62
C MET A 66 -1.51 -12.56 6.86
N PRO A 67 -0.26 -12.57 6.36
CA PRO A 67 0.70 -13.55 6.86
C PRO A 67 2.07 -12.97 7.29
N ILE A 68 2.20 -11.65 7.49
CA ILE A 68 3.51 -11.01 7.71
C ILE A 68 3.85 -10.60 9.14
N SER A 69 2.92 -10.70 10.10
CA SER A 69 3.16 -10.20 11.47
C SER A 69 4.37 -10.86 12.14
N ASP A 70 4.51 -12.17 12.01
CA ASP A 70 5.67 -12.90 12.55
C ASP A 70 6.96 -12.41 11.87
N SER A 71 6.94 -12.20 10.55
CA SER A 71 8.09 -11.66 9.82
C SER A 71 8.45 -10.24 10.25
N VAL A 72 7.46 -9.40 10.57
CA VAL A 72 7.69 -8.02 11.07
C VAL A 72 8.29 -8.07 12.48
N VAL A 73 7.81 -8.96 13.34
CA VAL A 73 8.37 -9.17 14.68
C VAL A 73 9.83 -9.64 14.59
N ASP A 74 10.10 -10.67 13.79
CA ASP A 74 11.45 -11.21 13.59
C ASP A 74 12.41 -10.15 13.05
N HIS A 75 11.97 -9.37 12.06
CA HIS A 75 12.77 -8.29 11.50
C HIS A 75 13.06 -7.20 12.54
N THR A 76 12.05 -6.81 13.33
CA THR A 76 12.19 -5.81 14.39
C THR A 76 13.17 -6.27 15.47
N MET A 77 13.05 -7.52 15.92
CA MET A 77 13.97 -8.11 16.90
C MET A 77 15.41 -8.18 16.36
N THR A 78 15.58 -8.50 15.09
CA THR A 78 16.90 -8.50 14.43
C THR A 78 17.53 -7.11 14.43
N LEU A 79 16.77 -6.07 14.09
CA LEU A 79 17.24 -4.68 14.13
C LEU A 79 17.64 -4.25 15.55
N LEU A 80 16.83 -4.58 16.56
CA LEU A 80 17.12 -4.28 17.96
C LEU A 80 18.41 -4.94 18.45
N LEU A 81 18.61 -6.22 18.14
CA LEU A 81 19.83 -6.94 18.50
C LEU A 81 21.06 -6.35 17.80
N HIS A 82 20.93 -5.95 16.55
CA HIS A 82 22.01 -5.31 15.80
C HIS A 82 22.41 -3.95 16.39
N LEU A 83 21.42 -3.12 16.74
CA LEU A 83 21.66 -1.84 17.42
C LEU A 83 22.36 -2.05 18.78
N LYS A 84 21.90 -3.02 19.58
CA LYS A 84 22.50 -3.28 20.90
C LYS A 84 23.94 -3.78 20.81
N ARG A 85 24.26 -4.60 19.80
CA ARG A 85 25.62 -5.13 19.57
C ARG A 85 26.57 -4.12 18.94
N ARG A 86 26.06 -3.04 18.34
CA ARG A 86 26.85 -1.96 17.73
C ARG A 86 27.14 -0.78 18.66
N GLU A 87 26.77 -0.83 19.94
CA GLU A 87 27.40 0.08 20.91
C GLU A 87 28.92 -0.18 20.88
N PRO A 88 29.76 0.83 20.58
CA PRO A 88 31.20 0.63 20.64
C PRO A 88 31.54 0.20 22.06
N LEU A 89 32.20 -0.96 22.18
CA LEU A 89 32.98 -1.29 23.37
C LEU A 89 33.78 -0.03 23.71
N LYS A 90 33.46 0.59 24.85
CA LYS A 90 34.25 1.70 25.40
C LYS A 90 35.71 1.29 25.30
N THR A 91 36.46 1.98 24.45
CA THR A 91 37.92 1.89 24.40
C THR A 91 38.42 2.15 25.80
N ALA A 92 38.94 1.09 26.43
CA ALA A 92 39.66 1.14 27.69
C ALA A 92 41.02 1.82 27.50
#